data_AF-L0IFJ2-F1
#
_entry.id   AF-L0IFJ2-F1
#
_cell.length_a   1.000
_cell.length_b   1.000
_cell.length_c   1.000
_cell.angle_alpha   90.00
_cell.angle_beta   90.00
_cell.angle_gamma   90.00
#
_symmetry.space_group_name_H-M   'P 1'
#
loop_
_entity.id
_entity.type
_entity.pdbx_description
1 polymer ?
#
loop_
_entity_poly.entity_id
_entity_poly.type
_entity_poly.pdbx_seq_one_letter_code
_entity_poly.pdbx_strand_id
1 'polypeptide(L)'
;MNVFWLDESPELAARYHCDQHVNKMLLEAAQVLCTAARQNGYERDFLYRATHTDHPVTRWATESRANWLELRDHAEALNAEFKARYDHEDDHASWAVIDRIDPDAIDFPRSAPTPKPQAMPADYRDPDDPVAAYRAYYAGEKAEWAEWAHTDEPPWLDRYRTVDD
;
A
#
# COMPACT_ATOMS: atom_id res chain seq x y z
N MET A 1 -9.11 -2.94 3.86
CA MET A 1 -7.68 -3.12 3.61
C MET A 1 -7.42 -2.97 2.13
N ASN A 2 -6.58 -2.03 1.73
CA ASN A 2 -6.13 -1.85 0.36
C ASN A 2 -4.67 -1.35 0.36
N VAL A 3 -4.02 -1.35 -0.80
CA VAL A 3 -2.67 -0.77 -0.95
C VAL A 3 -2.66 0.44 -1.87
N PHE A 4 -3.64 0.58 -2.77
CA PHE A 4 -3.72 1.66 -3.76
C PHE A 4 -2.40 1.91 -4.49
N TRP A 5 -2.14 1.10 -5.53
CA TRP A 5 -0.98 1.28 -6.41
C TRP A 5 -1.21 2.47 -7.35
N LEU A 6 -1.00 3.69 -6.87
CA LEU A 6 -1.32 4.94 -7.60
C LEU A 6 -0.25 5.38 -8.60
N ASP A 7 0.92 4.74 -8.61
CA ASP A 7 2.00 4.90 -9.57
C ASP A 7 2.92 3.67 -9.50
N GLU A 8 3.79 3.48 -10.50
CA GLU A 8 4.82 2.44 -10.45
C GLU A 8 6.01 2.86 -9.56
N SER A 9 6.26 4.17 -9.41
CA SER A 9 7.20 4.68 -8.40
C SER A 9 6.52 4.67 -7.03
N PRO A 10 7.10 3.98 -6.02
CA PRO A 10 6.57 3.99 -4.66
C PRO A 10 6.42 5.40 -4.08
N GLU A 11 7.36 6.29 -4.37
CA GLU A 11 7.38 7.68 -3.91
C GLU A 11 6.25 8.50 -4.52
N LEU A 12 6.03 8.38 -5.83
CA LEU A 12 4.90 9.04 -6.48
C LEU A 12 3.56 8.45 -6.00
N ALA A 13 3.48 7.13 -5.87
CA ALA A 13 2.29 6.47 -5.36
C ALA A 13 1.94 6.96 -3.95
N ALA A 14 2.94 7.07 -3.06
CA ALA A 14 2.77 7.63 -1.72
C ALA A 14 2.31 9.09 -1.77
N ARG A 15 2.95 9.92 -2.58
CA ARG A 15 2.56 11.34 -2.75
C ARG A 15 1.13 11.51 -3.25
N TYR A 16 0.63 10.59 -4.09
CA TYR A 16 -0.72 10.70 -4.62
C TYR A 16 -1.82 10.33 -3.63
N HIS A 17 -1.50 9.68 -2.51
CA HIS A 17 -2.49 9.45 -1.47
C HIS A 17 -3.02 10.77 -0.91
N CYS A 18 -4.30 10.78 -0.55
CA CYS A 18 -4.88 11.88 0.21
C CYS A 18 -4.42 11.82 1.66
N ASP A 19 -4.53 12.92 2.39
CA ASP A 19 -4.00 13.06 3.73
C ASP A 19 -4.60 12.02 4.70
N GLN A 20 -5.89 11.73 4.57
CA GLN A 20 -6.58 10.72 5.37
C GLN A 20 -6.04 9.29 5.14
N HIS A 21 -5.41 9.03 3.98
CA HIS A 21 -4.94 7.70 3.63
C HIS A 21 -3.46 7.46 3.91
N VAL A 22 -2.59 8.46 3.90
CA VAL A 22 -1.13 8.25 4.11
C VAL A 22 -0.86 7.44 5.39
N ASN A 23 -1.42 7.88 6.52
CA ASN A 23 -1.30 7.18 7.81
C ASN A 23 -1.99 5.81 7.82
N LYS A 24 -3.19 5.73 7.24
CA LYS A 24 -3.99 4.52 7.24
C LYS A 24 -3.32 3.40 6.42
N MET A 25 -2.76 3.74 5.27
CA MET A 25 -2.12 2.77 4.37
C MET A 25 -0.84 2.21 4.98
N LEU A 26 -0.09 2.99 5.76
CA LEU A 26 1.02 2.49 6.58
C LEU A 26 0.60 1.42 7.58
N LEU A 27 -0.50 1.66 8.32
CA LEU A 27 -1.03 0.68 9.27
C LEU A 27 -1.52 -0.59 8.58
N GLU A 28 -2.25 -0.45 7.47
CA GLU A 28 -2.73 -1.60 6.71
C GLU A 28 -1.57 -2.40 6.10
N ALA A 29 -0.54 -1.74 5.56
CA ALA A 29 0.67 -2.39 5.07
C ALA A 29 1.39 -3.17 6.18
N ALA A 30 1.57 -2.59 7.37
CA ALA A 30 2.20 -3.29 8.49
C ALA A 30 1.42 -4.54 8.92
N GLN A 31 0.08 -4.46 8.95
CA GLN A 31 -0.77 -5.61 9.25
C GLN A 31 -0.60 -6.74 8.23
N VAL A 32 -0.53 -6.40 6.94
CA VAL A 32 -0.28 -7.38 5.86
C VAL A 32 1.12 -7.97 5.98
N LEU A 33 2.16 -7.14 6.02
CA LEU A 33 3.56 -7.57 6.03
C LEU A 33 3.86 -8.44 7.25
N CYS A 34 3.33 -8.10 8.44
CA CYS A 34 3.46 -8.92 9.64
C CYS A 34 2.70 -10.25 9.51
N THR A 35 1.50 -10.24 8.94
CA THR A 35 0.74 -11.48 8.73
C THR A 35 1.45 -12.41 7.75
N ALA A 36 1.97 -11.87 6.65
CA ALA A 36 2.75 -12.61 5.66
C ALA A 36 4.03 -13.19 6.26
N ALA A 37 4.78 -12.40 7.05
CA ALA A 37 5.97 -12.87 7.76
C ALA A 37 5.65 -14.04 8.70
N ARG A 38 4.60 -13.91 9.53
CA ARG A 38 4.15 -14.99 10.44
C ARG A 38 3.74 -16.25 9.69
N GLN A 39 3.00 -16.12 8.59
CA GLN A 39 2.58 -17.26 7.77
C GLN A 39 3.74 -17.98 7.09
N ASN A 40 4.84 -17.27 6.82
CA ASN A 40 6.07 -17.80 6.26
C ASN A 40 7.14 -18.11 7.33
N GLY A 41 6.70 -18.46 8.55
CA GLY A 41 7.58 -18.99 9.60
C GLY A 41 8.35 -17.95 10.42
N TYR A 42 8.21 -16.65 10.13
CA TYR A 42 8.86 -15.59 10.88
C TYR A 42 7.98 -15.13 12.05
N GLU A 43 8.18 -15.75 13.20
CA GLU A 43 7.43 -15.46 14.44
C GLU A 43 8.25 -14.60 15.40
N ARG A 44 7.75 -13.42 15.77
CA ARG A 44 8.37 -12.49 16.72
C ARG A 44 7.29 -11.72 17.51
N ASP A 45 7.56 -11.44 18.78
CA ASP A 45 6.62 -10.75 19.68
C ASP A 45 6.27 -9.32 19.25
N PHE A 46 7.17 -8.64 18.53
CA PHE A 46 6.97 -7.26 18.10
C PHE A 46 6.08 -7.12 16.87
N LEU A 47 5.77 -8.22 16.16
CA LEU A 47 4.91 -8.18 14.98
C LEU A 47 3.46 -7.95 15.39
N TYR A 48 2.71 -7.20 14.58
CA TYR A 48 1.25 -7.17 14.69
C TYR A 48 0.68 -8.59 14.67
N ARG A 49 -0.42 -8.82 15.41
CA ARG A 49 -1.15 -10.09 15.37
C ARG A 49 -1.63 -10.35 13.94
N ALA A 50 -1.57 -11.61 13.53
CA ALA A 50 -2.06 -12.04 12.22
C ALA A 50 -3.52 -11.61 12.03
N THR A 51 -3.82 -11.00 10.89
CA THR A 51 -5.14 -10.47 10.56
C THR A 51 -5.35 -10.49 9.05
N HIS A 52 -6.61 -10.42 8.60
CA HIS A 52 -6.95 -10.38 7.17
C HIS A 52 -6.27 -11.49 6.34
N THR A 53 -6.10 -12.69 6.90
CA THR A 53 -5.32 -13.79 6.30
C THR A 53 -5.82 -14.23 4.93
N ASP A 54 -7.13 -14.11 4.69
CA ASP A 54 -7.77 -14.48 3.42
C ASP A 54 -7.92 -13.30 2.44
N HIS A 55 -7.49 -12.10 2.83
CA HIS A 55 -7.57 -10.94 1.97
C HIS A 55 -6.61 -11.08 0.77
N PRO A 56 -7.01 -10.69 -0.46
CA PRO A 56 -6.19 -10.86 -1.65
C PRO A 56 -4.77 -10.28 -1.53
N VAL A 57 -4.64 -9.10 -0.93
CA VAL A 57 -3.34 -8.45 -0.67
C VAL A 57 -2.48 -9.27 0.29
N THR A 58 -3.07 -9.80 1.36
CA THR A 58 -2.34 -10.64 2.33
C THR A 58 -1.83 -11.91 1.67
N ARG A 59 -2.69 -12.60 0.91
CA ARG A 59 -2.29 -13.80 0.17
C ARG A 59 -1.15 -13.51 -0.82
N TRP A 60 -1.24 -12.39 -1.55
CA TRP A 60 -0.22 -11.95 -2.48
C TRP A 60 1.12 -11.65 -1.78
N ALA A 61 1.11 -10.93 -0.66
CA ALA A 61 2.31 -10.64 0.13
C ALA A 61 2.90 -11.91 0.81
N THR A 62 2.06 -12.87 1.18
CA THR A 62 2.51 -14.17 1.70
C THR A 62 3.13 -15.04 0.59
N GLU A 63 2.64 -14.96 -0.64
CA GLU A 63 3.01 -15.87 -1.74
C GLU A 63 4.49 -15.73 -2.17
N SER A 64 5.03 -14.51 -2.19
CA SER A 64 6.35 -14.24 -2.79
C SER A 64 7.16 -13.18 -2.06
N ARG A 65 8.48 -13.40 -1.99
CA ARG A 65 9.45 -12.44 -1.46
C ARG A 65 9.41 -11.11 -2.23
N ALA A 66 9.30 -11.15 -3.56
CA ALA A 66 9.24 -9.92 -4.36
C ALA A 66 7.99 -9.10 -4.04
N ASN A 67 6.84 -9.74 -3.87
CA ASN A 67 5.59 -9.07 -3.52
C ASN A 67 5.67 -8.41 -2.14
N TRP A 68 6.23 -9.15 -1.16
CA TRP A 68 6.41 -8.62 0.19
C TRP A 68 7.34 -7.42 0.20
N LEU A 69 8.46 -7.48 -0.53
CA LEU A 69 9.37 -6.36 -0.66
C LEU A 69 8.73 -5.16 -1.36
N GLU A 70 7.98 -5.38 -2.43
CA GLU A 70 7.29 -4.30 -3.12
C GLU A 70 6.28 -3.57 -2.21
N LEU A 71 5.56 -4.29 -1.37
CA LEU A 71 4.70 -3.67 -0.35
C LEU A 71 5.50 -2.96 0.75
N ARG A 72 6.66 -3.50 1.14
CA ARG A 72 7.57 -2.83 2.08
C ARG A 72 8.10 -1.52 1.51
N ASP A 73 8.55 -1.51 0.25
CA ASP A 73 9.06 -0.32 -0.42
C ASP A 73 7.96 0.75 -0.54
N HIS A 74 6.72 0.33 -0.83
CA HIS A 74 5.57 1.23 -0.80
C HIS A 74 5.27 1.78 0.60
N ALA A 75 5.39 0.95 1.65
CA ALA A 75 5.24 1.40 3.03
C ALA A 75 6.37 2.36 3.46
N GLU A 76 7.60 2.15 2.99
CA GLU A 76 8.72 3.07 3.23
C GLU A 76 8.44 4.44 2.64
N ALA A 77 7.98 4.47 1.39
CA ALA A 77 7.61 5.70 0.70
C ALA A 77 6.46 6.42 1.41
N LEU A 78 5.45 5.69 1.90
CA LEU A 78 4.38 6.27 2.72
C LEU A 78 4.89 6.83 4.05
N ASN A 79 5.89 6.21 4.68
CA ASN A 79 6.54 6.74 5.89
C ASN A 79 7.29 8.03 5.59
N ALA A 80 8.05 8.09 4.50
CA ALA A 80 8.73 9.31 4.07
C ALA A 80 7.71 10.44 3.79
N GLU A 81 6.61 10.13 3.10
CA GLU A 81 5.54 11.09 2.81
C GLU A 81 4.82 11.55 4.09
N PHE A 82 4.55 10.65 5.03
CA PHE A 82 4.00 10.99 6.35
C PHE A 82 4.87 12.02 7.08
N LYS A 83 6.18 11.78 7.13
CA LYS A 83 7.14 12.68 7.78
C LYS A 83 7.18 14.04 7.11
N ALA A 84 7.19 14.05 5.77
CA ALA A 84 7.21 15.28 4.99
C ALA A 84 5.92 16.11 5.16
N ARG A 85 4.73 15.49 5.09
CA ARG A 85 3.44 16.21 5.18
C ARG A 85 3.17 16.82 6.54
N TYR A 86 3.57 16.14 7.60
CA TYR A 86 3.18 16.48 8.96
C TYR A 86 4.36 16.96 9.81
N ASP A 87 5.50 17.28 9.19
CA ASP A 87 6.71 17.79 9.84
C ASP A 87 7.16 16.91 11.02
N HIS A 88 7.15 15.60 10.81
CA HIS A 88 7.57 14.61 11.81
C HIS A 88 9.03 14.19 11.59
N GLU A 89 9.83 14.29 12.65
CA GLU A 89 11.22 13.80 12.65
C GLU A 89 11.29 12.27 12.83
N ASP A 90 10.37 11.73 13.62
CA ASP A 90 10.28 10.30 13.92
C ASP A 90 9.47 9.53 12.86
N ASP A 91 9.75 8.24 12.75
CA ASP A 91 9.00 7.34 11.87
C ASP A 91 7.62 7.00 12.44
N HIS A 92 6.67 6.72 11.55
CA HIS A 92 5.36 6.19 11.93
C HIS A 92 5.54 4.86 12.68
N ALA A 93 4.78 4.64 13.76
CA ALA A 93 4.91 3.45 14.61
C ALA A 93 4.80 2.13 13.83
N SER A 94 3.96 2.10 12.79
CA SER A 94 3.84 0.96 11.88
C SER A 94 5.13 0.70 11.08
N TRP A 95 5.82 1.74 10.60
CA TRP A 95 7.09 1.60 9.91
C TRP A 95 8.18 1.08 10.84
N ALA A 96 8.23 1.58 12.08
CA ALA A 96 9.17 1.09 13.09
C ALA A 96 9.02 -0.42 13.38
N VAL A 97 7.84 -1.02 13.12
CA VAL A 97 7.64 -2.48 13.16
C VAL A 97 8.14 -3.14 11.88
N ILE A 98 7.78 -2.60 10.72
CA ILE A 98 8.16 -3.13 9.40
C ILE A 98 9.68 -3.16 9.23
N ASP A 99 10.37 -2.07 9.57
CA ASP A 99 11.82 -1.91 9.39
C ASP A 99 12.65 -2.93 10.20
N ARG A 100 12.09 -3.41 11.32
CA ARG A 100 12.72 -4.44 12.15
C ARG A 100 12.61 -5.85 11.57
N ILE A 101 11.79 -6.05 10.55
CA ILE A 101 11.61 -7.35 9.93
C ILE A 101 12.77 -7.61 8.97
N ASP A 102 13.55 -8.64 9.25
CA ASP A 102 14.58 -9.12 8.34
C ASP A 102 13.95 -9.99 7.24
N PRO A 103 13.87 -9.52 5.98
CA PRO A 103 13.26 -10.28 4.90
C PRO A 103 14.06 -11.54 4.49
N ASP A 104 15.35 -11.63 4.84
CA ASP A 104 16.18 -12.80 4.56
C ASP A 104 15.93 -13.95 5.55
N ALA A 105 15.27 -13.65 6.67
CA ALA A 105 14.86 -14.62 7.68
C ALA A 105 13.44 -15.17 7.45
N ILE A 106 12.78 -14.84 6.34
CA ILE A 106 11.42 -15.27 6.01
C ILE A 106 11.45 -16.32 4.89
N ASP A 107 10.80 -17.46 5.10
CA ASP A 107 10.78 -18.57 4.16
C ASP A 107 9.61 -18.43 3.15
N PHE A 108 9.76 -17.55 2.16
CA PHE A 108 8.74 -17.35 1.14
C PHE A 108 8.60 -18.56 0.18
N PRO A 109 7.37 -18.93 -0.23
CA PRO A 109 7.14 -20.00 -1.21
C PRO A 109 7.72 -19.69 -2.60
N ARG A 110 7.82 -18.40 -2.96
CA ARG A 110 8.34 -17.92 -4.24
C ARG A 110 9.27 -16.73 -4.06
N SER A 111 10.14 -16.51 -5.05
CA SER A 111 10.99 -15.33 -5.13
C SER A 111 10.53 -14.32 -6.19
N ALA A 112 9.94 -14.78 -7.30
CA ALA A 112 9.52 -13.93 -8.41
C ALA A 112 8.18 -13.21 -8.12
N PRO A 113 7.97 -11.99 -8.65
CA PRO A 113 6.72 -11.26 -8.44
C PRO A 113 5.53 -12.00 -9.04
N THR A 114 4.35 -11.83 -8.43
CA THR A 114 3.06 -12.27 -8.98
C THR A 114 2.14 -11.07 -9.20
N PRO A 115 1.12 -11.17 -10.06
CA PRO A 115 0.28 -10.02 -10.40
C PRO A 115 -0.33 -9.35 -9.17
N LYS A 116 -0.23 -8.01 -9.11
CA LYS A 116 -0.79 -7.20 -8.02
C LYS A 116 -2.30 -7.44 -7.88
N PRO A 117 -2.82 -7.74 -6.68
CA PRO A 117 -4.23 -7.96 -6.49
C PRO A 117 -4.99 -6.64 -6.60
N GLN A 118 -6.15 -6.68 -7.26
CA GLN A 118 -7.05 -5.52 -7.37
C GLN A 118 -8.19 -5.67 -6.37
N ALA A 119 -7.91 -5.30 -5.12
CA ALA A 119 -8.86 -5.31 -4.02
C ALA A 119 -9.88 -4.16 -4.14
N MET A 120 -10.68 -4.20 -5.21
CA MET A 120 -11.62 -3.17 -5.63
C MET A 120 -12.87 -3.79 -6.30
N PRO A 121 -13.96 -3.03 -6.50
CA PRO A 121 -15.12 -3.47 -7.27
C PRO A 121 -14.75 -3.90 -8.69
N ALA A 122 -15.54 -4.81 -9.27
CA ALA A 122 -15.22 -5.41 -10.57
C ALA A 122 -15.11 -4.38 -11.71
N ASP A 123 -15.94 -3.32 -11.66
CA ASP A 123 -16.03 -2.31 -12.72
C ASP A 123 -14.77 -1.43 -12.84
N TYR A 124 -13.92 -1.40 -11.81
CA TYR A 124 -12.64 -0.67 -11.85
C TYR A 124 -11.45 -1.55 -12.24
N ARG A 125 -11.62 -2.88 -12.33
CA ARG A 125 -10.49 -3.79 -12.53
C ARG A 125 -9.96 -3.72 -13.95
N ASP A 126 -8.64 -3.64 -14.07
CA ASP A 126 -7.92 -3.72 -15.34
C ASP A 126 -6.68 -4.61 -15.14
N PRO A 127 -6.73 -5.90 -15.53
CA PRO A 127 -5.64 -6.83 -15.29
C PRO A 127 -4.34 -6.46 -16.02
N ASP A 128 -4.42 -5.64 -17.06
CA ASP A 128 -3.27 -5.24 -17.87
C ASP A 128 -2.61 -3.95 -17.34
N ASP A 129 -3.38 -3.10 -16.64
CA ASP A 129 -2.88 -1.87 -16.01
C ASP A 129 -3.42 -1.68 -14.58
N PRO A 130 -2.79 -2.30 -13.57
CA PRO A 130 -3.17 -2.13 -12.17
C PRO A 130 -3.13 -0.67 -11.68
N VAL A 131 -2.22 0.15 -12.22
CA VAL A 131 -2.10 1.56 -11.81
C VAL A 131 -3.30 2.35 -12.32
N ALA A 132 -3.69 2.17 -13.58
CA ALA A 132 -4.90 2.79 -14.12
C ALA A 132 -6.17 2.33 -13.38
N ALA A 133 -6.29 1.04 -13.07
CA ALA A 133 -7.38 0.49 -12.27
C ALA A 133 -7.48 1.17 -10.90
N TYR A 134 -6.36 1.27 -10.19
CA TYR A 134 -6.32 1.90 -8.88
C TYR A 134 -6.57 3.40 -8.93
N ARG A 135 -6.07 4.12 -9.94
CA ARG A 135 -6.38 5.54 -10.14
C ARG A 135 -7.86 5.77 -10.41
N ALA A 136 -8.48 4.96 -11.26
CA ALA A 136 -9.91 5.04 -11.54
C ALA A 136 -10.75 4.78 -10.28
N TYR A 137 -10.41 3.73 -9.51
CA TYR A 137 -11.06 3.43 -8.24
C TYR A 137 -10.87 4.55 -7.20
N TYR A 138 -9.66 5.13 -7.13
CA TYR A 138 -9.37 6.23 -6.20
C TYR A 138 -10.14 7.50 -6.58
N ALA A 139 -10.18 7.83 -7.87
CA ALA A 139 -10.94 8.96 -8.39
C ALA A 139 -12.45 8.81 -8.13
N GLY A 140 -13.03 7.67 -8.51
CA GLY A 140 -14.48 7.46 -8.43
C GLY A 140 -15.01 7.30 -7.01
N GLU A 141 -14.23 6.75 -6.08
CA GLU A 141 -14.75 6.31 -4.77
C GLU A 141 -14.11 7.02 -3.57
N LYS A 142 -13.03 7.77 -3.80
CA LYS A 142 -12.24 8.41 -2.74
C LYS A 142 -12.14 9.92 -2.95
N ALA A 143 -11.98 10.38 -4.19
CA ALA A 143 -11.69 11.79 -4.47
C ALA A 143 -12.74 12.78 -3.97
N GLU A 144 -14.04 12.40 -3.93
CA GLU A 144 -15.12 13.29 -3.48
C GLU A 144 -14.93 13.81 -2.04
N TRP A 145 -14.39 12.98 -1.15
CA TRP A 145 -14.20 13.31 0.27
C TRP A 145 -12.72 13.46 0.67
N ALA A 146 -11.80 13.21 -0.27
CA ALA A 146 -10.37 13.26 -0.05
C ALA A 146 -9.85 14.70 0.05
N GLU A 147 -8.81 14.90 0.86
CA GLU A 147 -8.13 16.18 1.00
C GLU A 147 -6.62 16.03 0.72
N TRP A 148 -6.04 17.02 0.06
CA TRP A 148 -4.61 17.16 -0.19
C TRP A 148 -4.18 18.56 0.28
N ALA A 149 -4.30 18.83 1.58
CA ALA A 149 -3.96 20.11 2.17
C ALA A 149 -2.44 20.27 2.38
N HIS A 150 -1.71 19.16 2.43
CA HIS A 150 -0.29 19.11 2.76
C HIS A 150 0.59 18.68 1.59
N THR A 151 0.01 18.44 0.41
CA THR A 151 0.73 18.03 -0.80
C THR A 151 -0.05 18.47 -2.03
N ASP A 152 0.57 18.39 -3.20
CA ASP A 152 -0.13 18.68 -4.45
C ASP A 152 -1.13 17.57 -4.78
N GLU A 153 -2.31 17.99 -5.24
CA GLU A 153 -3.30 17.04 -5.74
C GLU A 153 -2.76 16.28 -6.97
N PRO A 154 -3.00 14.95 -7.08
CA PRO A 154 -2.55 14.17 -8.22
C PRO A 154 -3.05 14.73 -9.57
N PRO A 155 -2.15 15.04 -10.53
CA PRO A 155 -2.53 15.66 -11.80
C PRO A 155 -3.37 14.72 -12.70
N TRP A 156 -3.38 13.42 -12.41
CA TRP A 156 -4.20 12.46 -13.14
C TRP A 156 -5.68 12.51 -12.73
N LEU A 157 -6.05 13.12 -11.59
CA LEU A 157 -7.45 13.23 -11.16
C LEU A 157 -8.29 14.07 -12.13
N ASP A 158 -7.70 15.08 -12.77
CA ASP A 158 -8.39 15.93 -13.74
C ASP A 158 -8.98 15.13 -14.91
N ARG A 159 -8.36 14.01 -15.28
CA ARG A 159 -8.86 13.11 -16.34
C ARG A 159 -10.17 12.43 -15.98
N TYR A 160 -10.47 12.29 -14.69
CA TYR A 160 -11.66 11.63 -14.16
C TYR A 160 -12.73 12.61 -13.71
N ARG A 161 -12.39 13.89 -13.56
CA ARG A 161 -13.34 14.98 -13.24
C ARG A 161 -14.18 15.41 -14.44
N THR A 162 -13.70 15.17 -15.65
CA THR A 162 -14.41 15.47 -16.89
C THR A 162 -15.35 14.34 -17.29
N VAL A 163 -16.40 14.11 -16.50
CA VAL A 163 -17.58 13.35 -16.93
C VAL A 163 -18.82 13.97 -16.28
N ASP A 164 -19.19 15.17 -16.73
CA ASP A 164 -20.54 15.72 -16.63
C ASP A 164 -20.63 16.93 -17.59
N ASP A 165 -20.92 16.64 -18.86
CA ASP A 165 -21.59 17.54 -19.81
C ASP A 165 -22.55 16.70 -20.67
#